data_AF-A0A6V8PMJ6-F1
#
_entry.id   AF-A0A6V8PMJ6-F1
#
_cell.length_a   1.000
_cell.length_b   1.000
_cell.length_c   1.000
_cell.angle_alpha   90.00
_cell.angle_beta   90.00
_cell.angle_gamma   90.00
#
_symmetry.space_group_name_H-M   'P 1'
#
loop_
_entity.id
_entity.type
_entity.pdbx_description
1 polymer ?
#
loop_
_entity_poly.entity_id
_entity_poly.type
_entity_poly.pdbx_seq_one_letter_code
_entity_poly.pdbx_strand_id
1 'polypeptide(L)'
;EMVRVDGIRIINDAYNANPMSMKAALKTLSHMGKRARTIALLGDMLELGEKTVYYHREIGREVVEQKIDFLIAMGELSKYIYEAALEAGLEQKRALLVDSLEDAAKEIKKILSSGDVLLIKASRAIGLERVLERIA
;
A
#
# COMPACT_ATOMS: atom_id res chain seq x y z
N GLU A 1 4.56 -11.02 7.43
CA GLU A 1 4.78 -12.34 6.80
C GLU A 1 5.16 -12.18 5.34
N MET A 2 5.96 -13.10 4.79
CA MET A 2 6.27 -13.17 3.36
C MET A 2 5.50 -14.33 2.74
N VAL A 3 4.70 -14.05 1.71
CA VAL A 3 3.88 -15.04 0.98
C VAL A 3 4.23 -15.01 -0.50
N ARG A 4 4.02 -16.12 -1.21
CA ARG A 4 4.18 -16.21 -2.67
C ARG A 4 2.92 -16.77 -3.32
N VAL A 5 2.38 -16.07 -4.31
CA VAL A 5 1.17 -16.46 -5.07
C VAL A 5 1.45 -16.18 -6.54
N ASP A 6 1.27 -17.16 -7.43
CA ASP A 6 1.43 -17.01 -8.89
C ASP A 6 2.69 -16.26 -9.35
N GLY A 7 3.81 -16.48 -8.65
CA GLY A 7 5.10 -15.84 -8.93
C GLY A 7 5.26 -14.42 -8.36
N ILE A 8 4.23 -13.85 -7.75
CA ILE A 8 4.24 -12.57 -7.02
C ILE A 8 4.81 -12.80 -5.62
N ARG A 9 5.67 -11.89 -5.16
CA ARG A 9 6.16 -11.84 -3.77
C ARG A 9 5.30 -10.88 -2.97
N ILE A 10 4.79 -11.31 -1.84
CA ILE A 10 3.89 -10.51 -1.01
C ILE A 10 4.51 -10.28 0.37
N ILE A 11 4.58 -9.02 0.78
CA ILE A 11 4.90 -8.59 2.14
C ILE A 11 3.58 -8.28 2.83
N ASN A 12 3.06 -9.20 3.63
CA ASN A 12 1.86 -8.96 4.45
C ASN A 12 2.27 -8.41 5.82
N ASP A 13 2.10 -7.11 6.04
CA ASP A 13 2.42 -6.41 7.29
C ASP A 13 1.21 -5.65 7.86
N ALA A 14 0.01 -6.19 7.65
CA ALA A 14 -1.27 -5.59 8.06
C ALA A 14 -1.69 -5.90 9.51
N TYR A 15 -0.73 -6.00 10.44
CA TYR A 15 -1.01 -6.19 11.87
C TYR A 15 -0.87 -4.90 12.68
N ASN A 16 0.14 -4.09 12.37
CA ASN A 16 0.39 -2.81 13.04
C ASN A 16 0.73 -1.75 11.98
N ALA A 17 -0.05 -0.68 11.94
CA ALA A 17 0.22 0.46 11.09
C ALA A 17 0.33 1.74 11.92
N ASN A 18 1.57 2.15 12.10
CA ASN A 18 1.95 3.46 12.58
C ASN A 18 2.95 4.07 11.57
N PRO A 19 3.21 5.40 11.63
CA PRO A 19 3.99 6.09 10.61
C PRO A 19 5.38 5.48 10.40
N MET A 20 6.08 5.13 11.49
CA MET A 20 7.42 4.54 11.42
C MET A 20 7.42 3.17 10.75
N SER A 21 6.47 2.30 11.12
CA SER A 21 6.33 0.97 10.51
C SER A 21 5.97 1.05 9.02
N MET A 22 5.12 2.02 8.62
CA MET A 22 4.74 2.22 7.22
C MET A 22 5.95 2.62 6.38
N LYS A 23 6.75 3.59 6.85
CA LYS A 23 8.00 4.00 6.18
C LYS A 23 9.00 2.84 6.06
N ALA A 24 9.17 2.04 7.12
CA ALA A 24 10.05 0.88 7.10
C ALA A 24 9.58 -0.20 6.10
N ALA A 25 8.27 -0.43 6.00
CA ALA A 25 7.70 -1.36 5.04
C ALA A 25 7.87 -0.89 3.58
N LEU A 26 7.66 0.41 3.31
CA LEU A 26 7.90 1.01 1.99
C LEU A 26 9.37 0.93 1.58
N LYS A 27 10.30 1.20 2.50
CA LYS A 27 11.73 1.01 2.27
C LYS A 27 12.08 -0.44 1.97
N THR A 28 11.46 -1.38 2.67
CA THR A 28 11.63 -2.82 2.41
C THR A 28 11.11 -3.19 1.02
N LEU A 29 9.91 -2.72 0.66
CA LEU A 29 9.33 -2.91 -0.67
C LEU A 29 10.26 -2.39 -1.77
N SER A 30 10.77 -1.16 -1.64
CA SER A 30 11.72 -0.56 -2.57
C SER A 30 13.00 -1.40 -2.71
N HIS A 31 13.55 -1.90 -1.60
CA HIS A 31 14.72 -2.76 -1.63
C HIS A 31 14.46 -4.08 -2.36
N MET A 32 13.31 -4.71 -2.12
CA MET A 32 12.90 -5.95 -2.78
C MET A 32 12.54 -5.76 -4.27
N GLY A 33 12.13 -4.53 -4.61
CA GLY A 33 11.75 -4.05 -5.92
C GLY A 33 12.89 -3.60 -6.83
N LYS A 34 14.15 -3.67 -6.40
CA LYS A 34 15.29 -3.24 -7.24
C LYS A 34 15.36 -3.88 -8.63
N ARG A 35 14.69 -5.02 -8.83
CA ARG A 35 14.59 -5.75 -10.11
C ARG A 35 13.17 -6.21 -10.42
N ALA A 36 12.18 -5.60 -9.80
CA ALA A 36 10.77 -6.00 -9.91
C ALA A 36 9.87 -4.78 -9.74
N ARG A 37 8.75 -4.77 -10.42
CA ARG A 37 7.75 -3.72 -10.21
C ARG A 37 7.16 -3.85 -8.79
N THR A 38 6.96 -2.70 -8.16
CA THR A 38 6.51 -2.58 -6.77
C THR A 38 5.11 -2.03 -6.68
N ILE A 39 4.28 -2.68 -5.86
CA ILE A 39 2.90 -2.30 -5.62
C ILE A 39 2.73 -2.15 -4.11
N ALA A 40 2.17 -1.02 -3.65
CA ALA A 40 1.79 -0.81 -2.27
C ALA A 40 0.27 -0.74 -2.16
N LEU A 41 -0.34 -1.70 -1.46
CA LEU A 41 -1.71 -1.63 -0.99
C LEU A 41 -1.68 -1.13 0.46
N LEU A 42 -2.10 0.11 0.66
CA LEU A 42 -2.06 0.80 1.95
C LEU A 42 -3.47 1.12 2.42
N GLY A 43 -3.73 0.85 3.69
CA GLY A 43 -4.97 1.25 4.36
C GLY A 43 -4.73 2.09 5.60
N ASP A 44 -5.82 2.43 6.26
CA ASP A 44 -5.84 3.45 7.31
C ASP A 44 -4.93 3.10 8.50
N MET A 45 -4.19 4.12 8.95
CA MET A 45 -3.52 4.13 10.26
C MET A 45 -4.48 4.69 11.30
N LEU A 46 -4.85 3.88 12.29
CA LEU A 46 -5.80 4.25 13.33
C LEU A 46 -5.07 4.79 14.57
N GLU A 47 -5.83 5.43 15.48
CA GLU A 47 -5.35 5.87 16.79
C GLU A 47 -4.22 6.93 16.77
N LEU A 48 -4.13 7.73 15.69
CA LEU A 48 -3.11 8.78 15.55
C LEU A 48 -3.52 10.15 16.11
N GLY A 49 -4.75 10.29 16.60
CA GLY A 49 -5.30 11.54 17.14
C GLY A 49 -5.28 12.70 16.13
N GLU A 50 -4.97 13.90 16.60
CA GLU A 50 -4.98 15.13 15.78
C GLU A 50 -4.00 15.11 14.60
N LYS A 51 -2.97 14.25 14.66
CA LYS A 51 -1.95 14.12 13.61
C LYS A 51 -2.31 13.11 12.51
N THR A 52 -3.52 12.54 12.54
CA THR A 52 -3.98 11.54 11.57
C THR A 52 -3.72 11.98 10.14
N VAL A 53 -4.21 13.16 9.73
CA VAL A 53 -4.04 13.66 8.36
C VAL A 53 -2.56 13.88 8.03
N TYR A 54 -1.81 14.51 8.94
CA TYR A 54 -0.38 14.77 8.76
C TYR A 54 0.40 13.50 8.43
N TYR A 55 0.19 12.44 9.24
CA TYR A 55 0.90 11.19 9.06
C TYR A 55 0.48 10.42 7.81
N HIS A 56 -0.80 10.40 7.44
CA HIS A 56 -1.21 9.78 6.17
C HIS A 56 -0.57 10.50 4.97
N ARG A 57 -0.50 11.84 5.01
CA ARG A 57 0.17 12.61 3.96
C ARG A 57 1.68 12.36 3.92
N GLU A 58 2.34 12.19 5.07
CA GLU A 58 3.74 11.77 5.12
C GLU A 58 3.96 10.43 4.41
N ILE A 59 3.07 9.45 4.61
CA ILE A 59 3.17 8.16 3.91
C ILE A 59 2.98 8.31 2.41
N GLY A 60 2.06 9.16 1.95
CA GLY A 60 1.91 9.44 0.52
C GLY A 60 3.19 9.99 -0.12
N ARG A 61 3.91 10.88 0.56
CA ARG A 61 5.22 11.38 0.09
C ARG A 61 6.29 10.29 0.09
N GLU A 62 6.31 9.45 1.12
CA GLU A 62 7.27 8.34 1.24
C GLU A 62 7.11 7.33 0.08
N VAL A 63 5.89 7.08 -0.40
CA VAL A 63 5.64 6.22 -1.57
C VAL A 63 6.44 6.71 -2.79
N VAL A 64 6.47 8.03 -3.02
CA VAL A 64 7.22 8.64 -4.13
C VAL A 64 8.72 8.63 -3.85
N GLU A 65 9.13 8.98 -2.63
CA GLU A 65 10.54 8.99 -2.22
C GLU A 65 11.21 7.61 -2.39
N GLN A 66 10.48 6.55 -2.04
CA GLN A 66 10.92 5.16 -2.19
C GLN A 66 10.77 4.63 -3.62
N LYS A 67 10.28 5.45 -4.57
CA LYS A 67 10.06 5.12 -5.98
C LYS A 67 9.17 3.89 -6.19
N ILE A 68 8.07 3.82 -5.43
CA ILE A 68 7.10 2.73 -5.58
C ILE A 68 6.32 2.92 -6.89
N ASP A 69 6.17 1.86 -7.68
CA ASP A 69 5.60 1.96 -9.03
C ASP A 69 4.09 2.15 -9.02
N PHE A 70 3.35 1.49 -8.11
CA PHE A 70 1.91 1.60 -7.97
C PHE A 70 1.48 1.76 -6.51
N LEU A 71 0.51 2.64 -6.28
CA LEU A 71 -0.18 2.82 -5.02
C LEU A 71 -1.66 2.47 -5.17
N ILE A 72 -2.17 1.65 -4.27
CA ILE A 72 -3.60 1.49 -4.02
C ILE A 72 -3.84 1.87 -2.57
N ALA A 73 -4.61 2.93 -2.36
CA ALA A 73 -5.05 3.40 -1.06
C ALA A 73 -6.47 2.91 -0.80
N MET A 74 -6.74 2.31 0.36
CA MET A 74 -8.07 1.82 0.73
C MET A 74 -8.49 2.36 2.09
N GLY A 75 -9.62 3.07 2.13
CA GLY A 75 -10.20 3.61 3.36
C GLY A 75 -10.30 5.14 3.37
N GLU A 76 -11.09 5.64 4.30
CA GLU A 76 -11.45 7.07 4.37
C GLU A 76 -10.24 7.95 4.68
N LEU A 77 -9.32 7.48 5.55
CA LEU A 77 -8.12 8.25 5.91
C LEU A 77 -7.01 8.07 4.87
N SER A 78 -6.99 6.95 4.17
CA SER A 78 -6.02 6.63 3.12
C SER A 78 -6.18 7.51 1.87
N LYS A 79 -7.31 8.22 1.72
CA LYS A 79 -7.43 9.30 0.73
C LYS A 79 -6.31 10.34 0.85
N TYR A 80 -5.84 10.60 2.07
CA TYR A 80 -4.75 11.54 2.30
C TYR A 80 -3.38 10.98 1.90
N ILE A 81 -3.19 9.66 1.91
CA ILE A 81 -2.01 9.00 1.34
C ILE A 81 -2.04 9.20 -0.18
N TYR A 82 -3.19 8.90 -0.79
CA TYR A 82 -3.40 9.02 -2.22
C TYR A 82 -3.15 10.45 -2.74
N GLU A 83 -3.81 11.45 -2.16
CA GLU A 83 -3.65 12.86 -2.53
C GLU A 83 -2.19 13.31 -2.41
N ALA A 84 -1.53 13.00 -1.28
CA ALA A 84 -0.15 13.42 -1.05
C ALA A 84 0.84 12.72 -1.99
N ALA A 85 0.58 11.48 -2.41
CA ALA A 85 1.41 10.81 -3.40
C ALA A 85 1.30 11.48 -4.78
N LEU A 86 0.09 11.88 -5.19
CA LEU A 86 -0.12 12.63 -6.44
C LEU A 86 0.57 14.00 -6.40
N GLU A 87 0.38 14.76 -5.32
CA GLU A 87 1.05 16.04 -5.10
C GLU A 87 2.58 15.92 -5.12
N ALA A 88 3.12 14.81 -4.61
CA ALA A 88 4.55 14.53 -4.59
C ALA A 88 5.09 14.04 -5.96
N GLY A 89 4.22 13.76 -6.93
CA GLY A 89 4.60 13.45 -8.31
C GLY A 89 4.33 12.01 -8.76
N LEU A 90 3.58 11.21 -8.02
CA LEU A 90 3.10 9.92 -8.53
C LEU A 90 2.10 10.17 -9.67
N GLU A 91 2.30 9.50 -10.80
CA GLU A 91 1.39 9.65 -11.94
C GLU A 91 -0.02 9.17 -11.58
N GLN A 92 -1.06 9.93 -11.96
CA GLN A 92 -2.47 9.59 -11.69
C GLN A 92 -2.83 8.14 -12.08
N LYS A 93 -2.32 7.63 -13.20
CA LYS A 93 -2.57 6.25 -13.69
C LYS A 93 -1.91 5.15 -12.84
N ARG A 94 -1.02 5.52 -11.91
CA ARG A 94 -0.30 4.63 -10.99
C ARG A 94 -0.82 4.69 -9.57
N ALA A 95 -1.81 5.54 -9.31
CA ALA A 95 -2.43 5.71 -8.00
C ALA A 95 -3.92 5.40 -8.10
N LEU A 96 -4.43 4.57 -7.20
CA LEU A 96 -5.84 4.23 -7.09
C LEU A 96 -6.31 4.48 -5.67
N LEU A 97 -7.53 5.01 -5.53
CA LEU A 97 -8.25 5.11 -4.27
C LEU A 97 -9.49 4.22 -4.39
N VAL A 98 -9.69 3.33 -3.42
CA VAL A 98 -10.80 2.36 -3.41
C VAL A 98 -11.46 2.31 -2.04
N ASP A 99 -12.73 1.94 -2.00
CA ASP A 99 -13.54 1.98 -0.78
C ASP A 99 -13.74 0.59 -0.13
N SER A 100 -13.36 -0.49 -0.83
CA SER A 100 -13.62 -1.87 -0.37
C SER A 100 -12.48 -2.85 -0.68
N LEU A 101 -12.46 -3.96 0.06
CA LEU A 101 -11.54 -5.08 -0.20
C LEU A 101 -11.78 -5.71 -1.57
N GLU A 102 -13.04 -5.78 -1.99
CA GLU A 102 -13.48 -6.30 -3.28
C GLU A 102 -12.92 -5.45 -4.42
N ASP A 103 -13.01 -4.12 -4.31
CA ASP A 103 -12.46 -3.19 -5.29
C ASP A 103 -10.93 -3.22 -5.29
N ALA A 104 -10.31 -3.24 -4.11
CA ALA A 104 -8.86 -3.40 -3.98
C ALA A 104 -8.38 -4.67 -4.68
N ALA A 105 -9.01 -5.82 -4.42
CA ALA A 105 -8.67 -7.09 -5.06
C ALA A 105 -8.86 -7.04 -6.58
N LYS A 106 -9.95 -6.43 -7.04
CA LYS A 106 -10.25 -6.27 -8.48
C LYS A 106 -9.18 -5.44 -9.18
N GLU A 107 -8.77 -4.31 -8.61
CA GLU A 107 -7.74 -3.45 -9.21
C GLU A 107 -6.35 -4.10 -9.14
N ILE A 108 -6.01 -4.74 -8.01
CA ILE A 108 -4.78 -5.51 -7.85
C ILE A 108 -4.64 -6.57 -8.93
N LYS A 109 -5.70 -7.34 -9.20
CA LYS A 109 -5.70 -8.40 -10.23
C LYS A 109 -5.46 -7.86 -11.65
N LYS A 110 -5.87 -6.63 -11.95
CA LYS A 110 -5.64 -6.01 -13.26
C LYS A 110 -4.18 -5.57 -13.44
N ILE A 111 -3.53 -5.16 -12.35
CA ILE A 111 -2.18 -4.60 -12.42
C ILE A 111 -1.09 -5.65 -12.18
N LEU A 112 -1.32 -6.63 -11.31
CA LEU A 112 -0.30 -7.59 -10.88
C LEU A 112 0.14 -8.49 -12.02
N SER A 113 1.42 -8.86 -11.99
CA SER A 113 2.01 -9.81 -12.90
C SER A 113 3.10 -10.61 -12.19
N SER A 114 3.41 -11.80 -12.73
CA SER A 114 4.48 -12.64 -12.19
C SER A 114 5.81 -11.86 -12.12
N GLY A 115 6.51 -11.97 -10.99
CA GLY A 115 7.75 -11.23 -10.72
C GLY A 115 7.56 -9.97 -9.87
N ASP A 116 6.34 -9.44 -9.75
CA ASP A 116 6.04 -8.27 -8.93
C ASP A 116 6.29 -8.48 -7.43
N VAL A 117 6.38 -7.37 -6.71
CA VAL A 117 6.35 -7.33 -5.24
C VAL A 117 5.17 -6.48 -4.77
N LEU A 118 4.30 -7.08 -3.97
CA LEU A 118 3.16 -6.42 -3.33
C LEU A 118 3.44 -6.24 -1.84
N LEU A 119 3.31 -5.01 -1.33
CA LEU A 119 3.16 -4.73 0.10
C LEU A 119 1.68 -4.59 0.44
N ILE A 120 1.25 -5.22 1.52
CA ILE A 120 -0.08 -5.04 2.11
C ILE A 120 0.11 -4.51 3.53
N LYS A 121 -0.41 -3.32 3.81
CA LYS A 121 -0.22 -2.69 5.13
C LYS A 121 -1.36 -1.76 5.52
N ALA A 122 -1.94 -2.02 6.68
CA ALA A 122 -2.94 -1.18 7.34
C ALA A 122 -3.01 -1.52 8.83
N SER A 123 -3.79 -0.75 9.59
CA SER A 123 -4.12 -1.13 10.97
C SER A 123 -4.94 -2.42 10.96
N ARG A 124 -4.75 -3.29 11.95
CA ARG A 124 -5.44 -4.59 12.02
C ARG A 124 -6.96 -4.50 11.89
N ALA A 125 -7.58 -3.45 12.45
CA ALA A 125 -9.03 -3.28 12.41
C ALA A 125 -9.58 -3.07 10.99
N ILE A 126 -8.72 -2.70 10.04
CA ILE A 126 -9.08 -2.56 8.61
C ILE A 126 -9.24 -3.93 7.95
N GLY A 127 -8.57 -4.96 8.46
CA GLY A 127 -8.64 -6.32 7.91
C GLY A 127 -8.11 -6.42 6.48
N LEU A 128 -7.16 -5.55 6.11
CA LEU A 128 -6.63 -5.43 4.75
C LEU A 128 -5.96 -6.72 4.25
N GLU A 129 -5.42 -7.53 5.16
CA GLU A 129 -4.85 -8.85 4.88
C GLU A 129 -5.83 -9.80 4.17
N ARG A 130 -7.14 -9.62 4.37
CA ARG A 130 -8.20 -10.44 3.75
C ARG A 130 -8.29 -10.27 2.23
N VAL A 131 -7.58 -9.28 1.67
CA VAL A 131 -7.41 -9.17 0.22
C VAL A 131 -6.72 -10.40 -0.35
N LEU A 132 -5.87 -11.09 0.44
CA LEU A 132 -5.15 -12.29 0.01
C LEU A 132 -6.07 -13.43 -0.39
N GLU A 133 -7.17 -13.63 0.34
CA GLU A 133 -8.21 -14.61 0.03
C GLU A 133 -8.89 -14.37 -1.32
N ARG A 134 -8.80 -13.13 -1.83
CA ARG A 134 -9.46 -12.69 -3.05
C ARG A 134 -8.52 -12.66 -4.25
N ILE A 135 -7.20 -12.61 -4.04
CA ILE A 135 -6.20 -12.55 -5.11
C ILE A 135 -5.42 -13.85 -5.30
N ALA A 136 -5.51 -14.79 -4.35
CA ALA A 136 -5.10 -16.17 -4.53
C ALA A 136 -6.06 -16.98 -5.41
#